data_AF-X1VEV8-F1
#
_entry.id   AF-X1VEV8-F1
#
_cell.length_a   1.000
_cell.length_b   1.000
_cell.length_c   1.000
_cell.angle_alpha   90.00
_cell.angle_beta   90.00
_cell.angle_gamma   90.00
#
_symmetry.space_group_name_H-M   'P 1'
#
loop_
_entity.id
_entity.type
_entity.pdbx_description
1 polymer ?
#
loop_
_entity_poly.entity_id
_entity_poly.type
_entity_poly.pdbx_seq_one_letter_code
_entity_poly.pdbx_strand_id
1 'polypeptide(L)'
;VIKDYITALSLYSKRFAFIDNSGTYRAIVAHVHGKVAGYITHIAAFWPEFEAKYWSLLEQGKYEEATKWHTKIDPYEKVFRGSHQAYSTGGAGGAFYMSTHKAALEYVGLYGGPLRPPFTELTKEQKKKLFDILEAIGVPKKR
;
A
#
# COMPACT_ATOMS: atom_id res chain seq x y z
N VAL A 1 16.21 -4.17 -15.06
CA VAL A 1 15.40 -3.54 -13.97
C VAL A 1 15.62 -4.19 -12.61
N ILE A 2 15.20 -5.43 -12.32
CA ILE A 2 15.42 -6.04 -10.98
C ILE A 2 16.91 -6.28 -10.69
N LYS A 3 17.68 -6.74 -11.69
CA LYS A 3 19.13 -6.96 -11.55
C LYS A 3 19.88 -5.67 -11.20
N ASP A 4 19.56 -4.57 -11.88
CA ASP A 4 20.19 -3.27 -11.66
C ASP A 4 19.83 -2.72 -10.27
N TYR A 5 18.59 -2.92 -9.83
CA TYR A 5 18.11 -2.56 -8.49
C TYR A 5 18.90 -3.28 -7.38
N ILE A 6 19.00 -4.61 -7.46
CA ILE A 6 19.77 -5.41 -6.50
C ILE A 6 21.25 -5.03 -6.53
N THR A 7 21.80 -4.79 -7.73
CA THR A 7 23.20 -4.36 -7.90
C THR A 7 23.44 -3.02 -7.21
N ALA A 8 22.54 -2.05 -7.38
CA ALA A 8 22.64 -0.75 -6.72
C ALA A 8 22.59 -0.89 -5.18
N LEU A 9 21.65 -1.68 -4.65
CA LEU A 9 21.55 -1.94 -3.21
C LEU A 9 22.85 -2.57 -2.66
N SER A 10 23.39 -3.57 -3.35
CA SER A 10 24.63 -4.25 -2.94
C SER A 10 25.84 -3.29 -2.92
N LEU A 11 25.99 -2.44 -3.93
CA LEU A 11 27.14 -1.55 -4.08
C LEU A 11 27.08 -0.28 -3.22
N TYR A 12 25.87 0.18 -2.87
CA TYR A 12 25.68 1.54 -2.37
C TYR A 12 24.91 1.65 -1.05
N SER A 13 24.23 0.60 -0.57
CA SER A 13 23.41 0.64 0.67
C SER A 13 24.14 1.09 1.93
N LYS A 14 25.45 0.84 2.02
CA LYS A 14 26.27 1.30 3.15
C LYS A 14 26.59 2.81 3.13
N ARG A 15 26.37 3.48 1.99
CA ARG A 15 26.73 4.89 1.77
C ARG A 15 25.52 5.80 1.62
N PHE A 16 24.37 5.25 1.22
CA PHE A 16 23.16 6.00 0.96
C PHE A 16 21.96 5.34 1.62
N ALA A 17 21.04 6.16 2.11
CA ALA A 17 19.73 5.70 2.53
C ALA A 17 18.88 5.39 1.28
N PHE A 18 18.57 4.11 1.09
CA PHE A 18 17.62 3.68 0.07
C PHE A 18 16.21 3.64 0.67
N ILE A 19 15.24 4.17 -0.06
CA ILE A 19 13.82 4.05 0.27
C ILE A 19 13.15 3.29 -0.87
N ASP A 20 12.60 2.11 -0.59
CA ASP A 20 11.87 1.35 -1.60
C ASP A 20 10.53 2.01 -1.92
N ASN A 21 10.21 2.14 -3.20
CA ASN A 21 8.89 2.62 -3.66
C ASN A 21 8.34 1.69 -4.74
N SER A 22 8.69 0.40 -4.68
CA SER A 22 8.34 -0.56 -5.72
C SER A 22 6.97 -1.21 -5.49
N GLY A 23 6.21 -0.69 -4.52
CA GLY A 23 4.88 -1.12 -4.15
C GLY A 23 4.88 -2.15 -3.03
N THR A 24 3.67 -2.42 -2.55
CA THR A 24 3.32 -3.11 -1.31
C THR A 24 4.17 -4.36 -1.03
N TYR A 25 4.38 -5.27 -1.99
CA TYR A 25 5.06 -6.55 -1.70
C TYR A 25 6.57 -6.61 -1.95
N ARG A 26 7.20 -5.52 -2.40
CA ARG A 26 8.59 -5.56 -2.86
C ARG A 26 9.61 -4.93 -1.89
N ALA A 27 9.14 -4.27 -0.84
CA ALA A 27 9.98 -3.76 0.24
C ALA A 27 10.82 -4.88 0.91
N ILE A 28 10.31 -6.11 0.97
CA ILE A 28 11.06 -7.27 1.47
C ILE A 28 12.30 -7.59 0.62
N VAL A 29 12.20 -7.49 -0.72
CA VAL A 29 13.34 -7.72 -1.63
C VAL A 29 14.41 -6.66 -1.39
N ALA A 30 13.99 -5.41 -1.27
CA ALA A 30 14.86 -4.30 -0.93
C ALA A 30 15.61 -4.53 0.39
N HIS A 31 14.86 -4.92 1.42
CA HIS A 31 15.39 -5.15 2.75
C HIS A 31 16.39 -6.31 2.79
N VAL A 32 16.08 -7.43 2.13
CA VAL A 32 16.97 -8.60 2.05
C VAL A 32 18.29 -8.27 1.34
N HIS A 33 18.26 -7.46 0.28
CA HIS A 33 19.43 -7.20 -0.55
C HIS A 33 20.30 -6.01 -0.12
N GLY A 34 19.80 -5.13 0.75
CA GLY A 34 20.57 -3.95 1.14
C GLY A 34 20.24 -3.35 2.50
N LYS A 35 19.34 -3.94 3.31
CA LYS A 35 18.79 -3.31 4.53
C LYS A 35 18.43 -1.84 4.27
N VAL A 36 17.49 -1.63 3.35
CA VAL A 36 17.02 -0.28 2.99
C VAL A 36 16.56 0.48 4.24
N ALA A 37 16.65 1.81 4.20
CA ALA A 37 16.27 2.66 5.34
C ALA A 37 14.75 2.72 5.57
N GLY A 38 13.97 2.29 4.58
CA GLY A 38 12.52 2.28 4.65
C GLY A 38 11.89 1.99 3.30
N TYR A 39 10.57 2.17 3.24
CA TYR A 39 9.77 2.06 2.03
C TYR A 39 8.60 3.03 2.07
N ILE A 40 8.07 3.37 0.90
CA ILE A 40 6.87 4.16 0.73
C ILE A 40 5.68 3.22 0.62
N THR A 41 4.68 3.44 1.46
CA THR A 41 3.42 2.71 1.43
C THR A 41 2.25 3.67 1.60
N HIS A 42 1.17 3.39 0.90
CA HIS A 42 -0.08 4.10 1.07
C HIS A 42 -0.88 3.54 2.26
N ILE A 43 -0.72 2.27 2.64
CA ILE A 43 -1.50 1.66 3.73
C ILE A 43 -1.27 2.40 5.06
N ALA A 44 -0.04 2.88 5.30
CA ALA A 44 0.30 3.59 6.53
C ALA A 44 -0.54 4.87 6.77
N ALA A 45 -1.18 5.44 5.74
CA ALA A 45 -2.01 6.62 5.92
C ALA A 45 -3.32 6.34 6.68
N PHE A 46 -3.85 5.11 6.62
CA PHE A 46 -5.06 4.72 7.35
C PHE A 46 -4.85 3.56 8.33
N TRP A 47 -3.75 2.81 8.21
CA TRP A 47 -3.42 1.70 9.10
C TRP A 47 -1.92 1.66 9.44
N PRO A 48 -1.39 2.68 10.14
CA PRO A 48 0.04 2.80 10.41
C PRO A 48 0.60 1.64 11.24
N GLU A 49 -0.17 1.09 12.18
CA GLU A 49 0.26 -0.02 13.05
C GLU A 49 0.52 -1.31 12.24
N PHE A 50 -0.23 -1.51 11.15
CA PHE A 50 -0.03 -2.65 10.26
C PHE A 50 1.34 -2.60 9.58
N GLU A 51 1.70 -1.43 9.07
CA GLU A 51 2.98 -1.23 8.37
C GLU A 51 4.14 -1.14 9.36
N ALA A 52 3.96 -0.56 10.55
CA ALA A 52 4.95 -0.59 11.61
C ALA A 52 5.30 -2.02 12.04
N LYS A 53 4.29 -2.90 12.16
CA LYS A 53 4.52 -4.32 12.45
C LYS A 53 5.23 -5.03 11.31
N TYR A 54 4.84 -4.78 10.06
CA TYR A 54 5.53 -5.33 8.90
C TYR A 54 7.02 -4.95 8.90
N TRP A 55 7.32 -3.66 9.07
CA TRP A 55 8.69 -3.16 9.14
C TRP A 55 9.49 -3.81 10.29
N SER A 56 8.89 -3.93 11.47
CA SER A 56 9.52 -4.59 12.61
C SER A 56 9.87 -6.07 12.33
N LEU A 57 9.03 -6.79 11.58
CA LEU A 57 9.34 -8.17 11.16
C LEU A 57 10.51 -8.22 10.18
N LEU A 58 10.61 -7.26 9.26
CA LEU A 58 11.75 -7.16 8.34
C LEU A 58 13.05 -6.89 9.11
N GLU A 59 13.05 -5.92 10.03
CA GLU A 59 14.21 -5.58 10.87
C GLU A 59 14.70 -6.77 11.72
N GLN A 60 13.77 -7.62 12.16
CA GLN A 60 14.07 -8.87 12.88
C GLN A 60 14.52 -10.03 11.97
N GLY A 61 14.55 -9.84 10.64
CA GLY A 61 14.85 -10.90 9.67
C GLY A 61 13.76 -11.96 9.53
N LYS A 62 12.55 -11.72 10.05
CA LYS A 62 11.41 -12.65 10.03
C LYS A 62 10.64 -12.56 8.73
N TYR A 63 11.32 -12.83 7.62
CA TYR A 63 10.82 -12.60 6.27
C TYR A 63 9.57 -13.41 5.91
N GLU A 64 9.47 -14.66 6.37
CA GLU A 64 8.26 -15.47 6.16
C GLU A 64 7.05 -14.90 6.90
N GLU A 65 7.22 -14.47 8.15
CA GLU A 65 6.17 -13.84 8.94
C GLU A 65 5.78 -12.49 8.34
N ALA A 66 6.76 -11.68 7.91
CA ALA A 66 6.53 -10.41 7.23
C ALA A 66 5.69 -10.62 5.96
N THR A 67 6.03 -11.65 5.16
CA THR A 67 5.29 -12.00 3.95
C THR A 67 3.86 -12.38 4.26
N LYS A 68 3.64 -13.32 5.19
CA LYS A 68 2.29 -13.73 5.65
C LYS A 68 1.49 -12.59 6.26
N TRP A 69 2.16 -11.65 6.92
CA TRP A 69 1.51 -10.47 7.48
C TRP A 69 1.02 -9.54 6.37
N HIS A 70 1.88 -9.25 5.39
CA HIS A 70 1.55 -8.34 4.30
C HIS A 70 0.57 -8.91 3.28
N THR A 71 0.46 -10.24 3.12
CA THR A 71 -0.58 -10.82 2.24
C THR A 71 -2.01 -10.58 2.73
N LYS A 72 -2.20 -10.19 4.00
CA LYS A 72 -3.55 -9.88 4.54
C LYS A 72 -4.23 -8.73 3.81
N ILE A 73 -3.47 -7.80 3.24
CA ILE A 73 -4.01 -6.64 2.51
C ILE A 73 -4.24 -6.94 1.02
N ASP A 74 -3.98 -8.14 0.53
CA ASP A 74 -4.24 -8.56 -0.85
C ASP A 74 -5.64 -8.21 -1.36
N PRO A 75 -6.73 -8.41 -0.58
CA PRO A 75 -8.07 -8.04 -1.03
C PRO A 75 -8.20 -6.53 -1.30
N TYR A 76 -7.65 -5.68 -0.43
CA TYR A 76 -7.66 -4.23 -0.60
C TYR A 76 -6.79 -3.81 -1.80
N GLU A 77 -5.60 -4.38 -1.89
CA GLU A 77 -4.62 -4.12 -2.95
C GLU A 77 -5.15 -4.49 -4.35
N LYS A 78 -6.00 -5.52 -4.47
CA LYS A 78 -6.71 -5.84 -5.71
C LYS A 78 -7.68 -4.73 -6.13
N VAL A 79 -8.41 -4.15 -5.18
CA VAL A 79 -9.30 -3.00 -5.45
C VAL A 79 -8.48 -1.78 -5.84
N PHE A 80 -7.43 -1.47 -5.07
CA PHE A 80 -6.54 -0.34 -5.34
C PHE A 80 -5.89 -0.41 -6.74
N ARG A 81 -5.33 -1.57 -7.11
CA ARG A 81 -4.74 -1.78 -8.45
C ARG A 81 -5.79 -1.82 -9.56
N GLY A 82 -6.95 -2.42 -9.32
CA GLY A 82 -8.05 -2.43 -10.28
C GLY A 82 -8.53 -1.02 -10.62
N SER A 83 -8.66 -0.16 -9.60
CA SER A 83 -8.94 1.27 -9.74
C SER A 83 -7.86 2.00 -10.54
N HIS A 84 -6.58 1.77 -10.25
CA HIS A 84 -5.48 2.36 -11.01
C HIS A 84 -5.49 1.94 -12.49
N GLN A 85 -5.69 0.64 -12.76
CA GLN A 85 -5.70 0.11 -14.11
C GLN A 85 -6.85 0.68 -14.94
N ALA A 86 -8.06 0.71 -14.38
CA ALA A 86 -9.24 1.26 -15.06
C ALA A 86 -9.04 2.73 -15.48
N TYR A 87 -8.37 3.52 -14.64
CA TYR A 87 -8.00 4.89 -14.97
C TYR A 87 -6.94 4.95 -16.07
N SER A 88 -5.84 4.19 -15.94
CA SER A 88 -4.70 4.24 -16.87
C SER A 88 -5.04 3.76 -18.29
N THR A 89 -6.10 2.96 -18.47
CA THR A 89 -6.57 2.51 -19.79
C THR A 89 -7.70 3.35 -20.38
N GLY A 90 -7.97 4.55 -19.83
CA GLY A 90 -8.98 5.46 -20.38
C GLY A 90 -10.42 5.01 -20.15
N GLY A 91 -10.67 4.12 -19.19
CA GLY A 91 -12.02 3.76 -18.76
C GLY A 91 -12.73 4.98 -18.18
N ALA A 92 -13.66 5.56 -18.93
CA ALA A 92 -14.53 6.63 -18.45
C ALA A 92 -15.23 6.18 -17.15
N GLY A 93 -15.01 6.91 -16.05
CA GLY A 93 -15.61 6.62 -14.74
C GLY A 93 -14.80 5.71 -13.81
N GLY A 94 -13.57 5.33 -14.17
CA GLY A 94 -12.68 4.57 -13.29
C GLY A 94 -12.20 5.43 -12.12
N ALA A 95 -12.70 5.14 -10.92
CA ALA A 95 -12.21 5.76 -9.69
C ALA A 95 -10.69 5.61 -9.61
N PHE A 96 -9.98 6.73 -9.48
CA PHE A 96 -8.53 6.74 -9.35
C PHE A 96 -8.13 6.01 -8.07
N TYR A 97 -6.90 5.50 -7.98
CA TYR A 97 -6.43 4.82 -6.77
C TYR A 97 -6.55 5.69 -5.51
N MET A 98 -6.55 7.02 -5.67
CA MET A 98 -6.82 7.95 -4.56
C MET A 98 -8.26 7.90 -4.05
N SER A 99 -9.26 7.56 -4.86
CA SER A 99 -10.66 7.40 -4.41
C SER A 99 -10.78 6.22 -3.44
N THR A 100 -10.15 5.10 -3.77
CA THR A 100 -10.02 3.92 -2.88
C THR A 100 -9.29 4.30 -1.60
N HIS A 101 -8.21 5.05 -1.72
CA HIS A 101 -7.40 5.44 -0.57
C HIS A 101 -8.12 6.43 0.37
N LYS A 102 -8.81 7.42 -0.18
CA LYS A 102 -9.60 8.39 0.61
C LYS A 102 -10.83 7.75 1.27
N ALA A 103 -11.47 6.80 0.60
CA ALA A 103 -12.52 6.02 1.23
C ALA A 103 -11.99 5.16 2.39
N ALA A 104 -10.78 4.61 2.30
CA ALA A 104 -10.14 3.91 3.41
C ALA A 104 -9.85 4.85 4.61
N LEU A 105 -9.44 6.09 4.36
CA LEU A 105 -9.33 7.12 5.41
C LEU A 105 -10.69 7.36 6.09
N GLU A 106 -11.77 7.50 5.33
CA GLU A 106 -13.11 7.68 5.88
C GLU A 106 -13.55 6.49 6.74
N TYR A 107 -13.26 5.27 6.30
CA TYR A 107 -13.57 4.04 7.05
C TYR A 107 -12.95 4.04 8.46
N VAL A 108 -11.70 4.50 8.58
CA VAL A 108 -11.02 4.64 9.87
C VAL A 108 -11.37 5.94 10.61
N GLY A 109 -12.26 6.75 10.06
CA GLY A 109 -12.75 7.99 10.68
C GLY A 109 -11.92 9.24 10.42
N LEU A 110 -10.97 9.18 9.48
CA LEU A 110 -10.13 10.30 9.08
C LEU A 110 -10.73 11.05 7.87
N TYR A 111 -10.48 12.36 7.80
CA TYR A 111 -10.96 13.19 6.70
C TYR A 111 -9.91 13.27 5.58
N GLY A 112 -10.19 12.62 4.44
CA GLY A 112 -9.35 12.67 3.24
C GLY A 112 -9.67 13.82 2.27
N GLY A 113 -10.74 14.58 2.51
CA GLY A 113 -11.24 15.63 1.62
C GLY A 113 -11.79 15.13 0.28
N PRO A 114 -12.50 15.98 -0.49
CA PRO A 114 -13.03 15.60 -1.79
C PRO A 114 -11.91 15.38 -2.81
N LEU A 115 -12.17 14.60 -3.85
CA LEU A 115 -11.32 14.52 -5.02
C LEU A 115 -11.51 15.75 -5.91
N ARG A 116 -10.41 16.20 -6.53
CA ARG A 116 -10.45 17.28 -7.53
C ARG A 116 -10.59 16.69 -8.93
N PRO A 117 -11.35 17.33 -9.84
CA PRO A 117 -11.39 16.92 -11.24
C PRO A 117 -9.98 16.82 -11.84
N PRO A 118 -9.72 15.85 -12.75
CA PRO A 118 -10.69 14.93 -13.36
C PRO A 118 -11.03 13.68 -12.52
N PHE A 119 -10.54 13.57 -11.28
CA PHE A 119 -10.81 12.42 -10.43
C PHE A 119 -12.26 12.41 -9.91
N THR A 120 -12.83 11.21 -9.82
CA THR A 120 -14.21 10.99 -9.35
C THR A 120 -14.23 10.17 -8.06
N GLU A 121 -15.23 10.43 -7.23
CA GLU A 121 -15.50 9.66 -6.01
C GLU A 121 -15.96 8.23 -6.35
N LEU A 122 -15.80 7.31 -5.39
CA LEU A 122 -16.44 6.00 -5.47
C LEU A 122 -17.96 6.13 -5.38
N THR A 123 -18.69 5.30 -6.11
CA THR A 123 -20.15 5.17 -5.91
C THR A 123 -20.45 4.60 -4.51
N LYS A 124 -21.69 4.74 -4.03
CA LYS A 124 -22.10 4.20 -2.73
C LYS A 124 -21.87 2.69 -2.64
N GLU A 125 -22.14 1.97 -3.73
CA GLU A 125 -21.99 0.52 -3.84
C GLU A 125 -20.50 0.13 -3.82
N GLN A 126 -19.66 0.82 -4.58
CA GLN A 126 -18.21 0.60 -4.59
C GLN A 126 -17.60 0.84 -3.20
N LYS A 127 -18.02 1.93 -2.55
CA LYS A 127 -17.57 2.29 -1.20
C LYS A 127 -18.00 1.25 -0.17
N LYS A 128 -19.27 0.81 -0.21
CA LYS A 128 -19.74 -0.27 0.66
C LYS A 128 -18.89 -1.54 0.48
N LYS A 129 -18.63 -1.94 -0.76
CA LYS A 129 -17.82 -3.12 -1.08
C LYS A 129 -16.39 -3.00 -0.54
N LEU A 130 -15.79 -1.82 -0.64
CA LEU A 130 -14.48 -1.52 -0.05
C LEU A 130 -14.54 -1.62 1.48
N PHE A 131 -15.57 -1.10 2.13
CA PHE A 131 -15.70 -1.14 3.59
C PHE A 131 -15.87 -2.57 4.10
N ASP A 132 -16.66 -3.39 3.41
CA ASP A 132 -16.78 -4.82 3.71
C ASP A 132 -15.40 -5.53 3.61
N ILE A 133 -14.55 -5.14 2.65
CA ILE A 133 -13.17 -5.66 2.51
C ILE A 133 -12.28 -5.20 3.67
N LEU A 134 -12.29 -3.91 4.00
CA LEU A 134 -11.49 -3.34 5.09
C LEU A 134 -11.84 -3.99 6.43
N GLU A 135 -13.13 -4.25 6.66
CA GLU A 135 -13.61 -5.00 7.82
C GLU A 135 -13.12 -6.44 7.83
N ALA A 136 -13.25 -7.16 6.71
CA ALA A 136 -12.83 -8.56 6.59
C ALA A 136 -11.32 -8.77 6.82
N ILE A 137 -10.48 -7.81 6.40
CA ILE A 137 -9.02 -7.88 6.62
C ILE A 137 -8.61 -7.37 8.01
N GLY A 138 -9.54 -6.84 8.80
CA GLY A 138 -9.33 -6.42 10.18
C GLY A 138 -8.78 -5.00 10.34
N VAL A 139 -9.01 -4.11 9.38
CA VAL A 139 -8.71 -2.68 9.55
C VAL A 139 -9.55 -2.15 10.71
N PRO A 140 -8.95 -1.47 11.70
CA PRO A 140 -9.69 -0.95 12.84
C PRO A 140 -10.72 0.10 12.38
N LYS A 141 -12.00 -0.13 12.69
CA LYS A 141 -13.03 0.90 12.55
C LYS A 141 -12.82 1.97 13.62
N LYS A 142 -13.22 3.19 13.29
CA LYS A 142 -13.41 4.26 14.28
C LYS A 142 -14.25 3.73 15.46
N ARG A 143 -13.75 3.91 16.68
CA ARG A 143 -14.57 3.82 17.90
C ARG A 143 -15.36 5.11 18.07
#